data_AF-A0AAX6SEN8-F1
#
_entry.id   AF-A0AAX6SEN8-F1
#
_cell.length_a   1.000
_cell.length_b   1.000
_cell.length_c   1.000
_cell.angle_alpha   90.00
_cell.angle_beta   90.00
_cell.angle_gamma   90.00
#
_symmetry.space_group_name_H-M   'P 1'
#
loop_
_entity.id
_entity.type
_entity.pdbx_description
1 polymer ?
#
loop_
_entity_poly.entity_id
_entity_poly.type
_entity_poly.pdbx_seq_one_letter_code
_entity_poly.pdbx_strand_id
1 'polypeptide(L)'
;MGIGVNFLASNLHNPLRRMTGSGIYAPDFPRTFHYDMKTQEGKLLSQLDSHPYRPVVNWTSYASSIEALWTGNREFKGTVFFDEYIFVELKGITGNYTVCQKDLCCHLSYQMSEKRSDEVYALGAFDGLHTAEGRYHLQICTPLKCKTPDIQSCGGSVDTAATRFEMFSLSGTYGTQYVFPEVLLSKVQLAPREFQVTF
;
A
#
# COMPACT_ATOMS: atom_id res chain seq x y z
N MET A 1 12.31 0.37 -6.06
CA MET A 1 11.34 -0.72 -6.30
C MET A 1 10.32 -0.27 -7.33
N GLY A 2 9.56 -1.20 -7.92
CA GLY A 2 8.73 -0.97 -9.10
C GLY A 2 9.54 -1.00 -10.39
N ILE A 3 10.06 0.16 -10.83
CA ILE A 3 10.81 0.31 -12.09
C ILE A 3 12.30 -0.07 -11.98
N GLY A 4 12.83 -0.15 -10.76
CA GLY A 4 14.25 -0.50 -10.53
C GLY A 4 15.25 0.62 -10.84
N VAL A 5 14.88 1.88 -10.55
CA VAL A 5 15.74 3.06 -10.74
C VAL A 5 16.01 3.81 -9.43
N ASN A 6 17.05 4.64 -9.43
CA ASN A 6 17.16 5.73 -8.48
C ASN A 6 16.14 6.82 -8.84
N PHE A 7 15.52 7.43 -7.83
CA PHE A 7 14.52 8.48 -8.02
C PHE A 7 14.81 9.64 -7.06
N LEU A 8 14.91 10.86 -7.59
CA LEU A 8 15.13 12.08 -6.81
C LEU A 8 13.85 12.92 -6.92
N ALA A 9 13.08 12.99 -5.84
CA ALA A 9 11.85 13.77 -5.78
C ALA A 9 12.08 15.07 -5.00
N SER A 10 11.87 16.21 -5.68
CA SER A 10 11.86 17.53 -5.06
C SER A 10 10.45 18.11 -5.23
N ASN A 11 9.73 18.20 -4.12
CA ASN A 11 8.35 18.69 -4.09
C ASN A 11 8.28 20.12 -3.57
N LEU A 12 7.19 20.82 -3.89
CA LEU A 12 6.85 22.08 -3.26
C LEU A 12 6.49 21.86 -1.78
N HIS A 13 6.80 22.85 -0.95
CA HIS A 13 6.42 22.85 0.45
C HIS A 13 5.34 23.88 0.73
N ASN A 14 4.09 23.42 0.67
CA ASN A 14 2.89 24.20 0.95
C ASN A 14 1.86 23.34 1.72
N PRO A 15 1.97 23.28 3.06
CA PRO A 15 1.06 22.50 3.91
C PRO A 15 -0.42 22.84 3.73
N LEU A 16 -0.76 24.11 3.42
CA LEU A 16 -2.15 24.54 3.19
C LEU A 16 -2.80 23.84 1.99
N ARG A 17 -1.99 23.40 1.01
CA ARG A 17 -2.45 22.64 -0.16
C ARG A 17 -2.04 21.16 -0.11
N ARG A 18 -1.65 20.66 1.07
CA ARG A 18 -1.13 19.29 1.26
C ARG A 18 0.07 18.96 0.38
N MET A 19 0.91 19.96 0.08
CA MET A 19 2.13 19.79 -0.69
C MET A 19 3.32 19.69 0.28
N THR A 20 3.80 18.47 0.49
CA THR A 20 5.06 18.12 1.16
C THR A 20 5.40 16.69 0.75
N GLY A 21 6.62 16.21 1.02
CA GLY A 21 7.07 14.90 0.55
C GLY A 21 8.16 15.04 -0.52
N SER A 22 9.39 15.23 -0.07
CA SER A 22 10.59 15.12 -0.91
C SER A 22 11.39 13.88 -0.51
N GLY A 23 12.22 13.35 -1.39
CA GLY A 23 12.98 12.14 -1.08
C GLY A 23 14.01 11.74 -2.11
N ILE A 24 14.92 10.87 -1.67
CA ILE A 24 15.92 10.20 -2.50
C ILE A 24 15.69 8.71 -2.32
N TYR A 25 15.33 8.04 -3.41
CA TYR A 25 14.91 6.64 -3.41
C TYR A 25 15.85 5.81 -4.27
N ALA A 26 16.18 4.61 -3.79
CA ALA A 26 16.94 3.62 -4.54
C ALA A 26 16.05 2.40 -4.87
N PRO A 27 16.50 1.46 -5.72
CA PRO A 27 15.71 0.30 -6.08
C PRO A 27 15.31 -0.62 -4.92
N ASP A 28 16.10 -0.67 -3.86
CA ASP A 28 15.96 -1.56 -2.70
C ASP A 28 15.23 -0.93 -1.50
N PHE A 29 15.44 0.35 -1.19
CA PHE A 29 14.70 1.10 -0.17
C PHE A 29 14.91 2.62 -0.30
N PRO A 30 13.99 3.45 0.23
CA PRO A 30 14.20 4.90 0.33
C PRO A 30 15.48 5.22 1.13
N ARG A 31 16.36 6.06 0.61
CA ARG A 31 17.59 6.47 1.30
C ARG A 31 17.35 7.60 2.29
N THR A 32 16.53 8.57 1.90
CA THR A 32 16.05 9.63 2.79
C THR A 32 14.72 10.18 2.26
N PHE A 33 13.86 10.64 3.16
CA PHE A 33 12.60 11.28 2.81
C PHE A 33 12.28 12.35 3.84
N HIS A 34 11.51 13.34 3.43
CA HIS A 34 11.05 14.43 4.27
C HIS A 34 9.57 14.66 4.02
N TYR A 35 8.80 14.57 5.09
CA TYR A 35 7.38 14.90 5.13
C TYR A 35 7.14 15.81 6.33
N ASP A 36 6.60 17.01 6.07
CA ASP A 36 6.29 17.96 7.12
C ASP A 36 5.06 18.81 6.77
N MET A 37 4.05 18.71 7.63
CA MET A 37 2.82 19.50 7.53
C MET A 37 2.76 20.65 8.54
N LYS A 38 3.83 20.84 9.35
CA LYS A 38 3.85 21.76 10.49
C LYS A 38 4.76 22.97 10.26
N THR A 39 5.94 22.79 9.68
CA THR A 39 6.94 23.86 9.52
C THR A 39 7.12 24.24 8.05
N GLN A 40 8.16 25.03 7.73
CA GLN A 40 8.54 25.40 6.36
C GLN A 40 9.97 24.93 5.98
N GLU A 41 10.63 24.16 6.84
CA GLU A 41 12.02 23.78 6.63
C GLU A 41 12.15 22.45 5.87
N GLY A 42 13.12 22.35 4.97
CA GLY A 42 13.42 21.10 4.29
C GLY A 42 14.78 21.11 3.59
N LYS A 43 15.64 20.15 3.93
CA LYS A 43 16.87 19.85 3.18
C LYS A 43 17.16 18.36 3.27
N LEU A 44 17.42 17.74 2.14
CA LEU A 44 17.74 16.31 2.04
C LEU A 44 19.09 16.12 1.36
N LEU A 45 19.93 15.24 1.90
CA LEU A 45 21.15 14.75 1.28
C LEU A 45 21.25 13.23 1.45
N SER A 46 21.73 12.54 0.43
CA SER A 46 22.04 11.11 0.52
C SER A 46 23.01 10.65 -0.55
N GLN A 47 23.58 9.46 -0.36
CA GLN A 47 24.46 8.79 -1.31
C GLN A 47 23.67 7.72 -2.09
N LEU A 48 23.98 7.58 -3.38
CA LEU A 48 23.38 6.61 -4.28
C LEU A 48 24.44 5.91 -5.12
N ASP A 49 24.15 4.68 -5.52
CA ASP A 49 24.96 3.94 -6.49
C ASP A 49 24.69 4.46 -7.90
N SER A 50 25.74 4.66 -8.70
CA SER A 50 25.61 5.15 -10.08
C SER A 50 24.95 4.12 -11.02
N HIS A 51 25.13 2.83 -10.73
CA HIS A 51 24.59 1.72 -11.51
C HIS A 51 23.89 0.73 -10.57
N PRO A 52 22.65 1.03 -10.15
CA PRO A 52 21.98 0.18 -9.18
C PRO A 52 21.47 -1.11 -9.84
N TYR A 53 21.46 -2.18 -9.05
CA TYR A 53 20.91 -3.47 -9.49
C TYR A 53 19.40 -3.37 -9.76
N ARG A 54 18.95 -4.04 -10.82
CA ARG A 54 17.55 -4.05 -11.27
C ARG A 54 16.97 -5.45 -11.12
N PRO A 55 16.23 -5.72 -10.04
CA PRO A 55 15.62 -7.01 -9.89
C PRO A 55 14.38 -7.12 -10.80
N VAL A 56 14.17 -8.30 -11.37
CA VAL A 56 12.99 -8.63 -12.18
C VAL A 56 12.02 -9.44 -11.31
N VAL A 57 10.78 -8.96 -11.16
CA VAL A 57 9.72 -9.62 -10.39
C VAL A 57 8.69 -10.16 -11.38
N ASN A 58 8.21 -11.38 -11.17
CA ASN A 58 6.97 -11.83 -11.79
C ASN A 58 5.82 -11.68 -10.79
N TRP A 59 5.07 -10.58 -10.91
CA TRP A 59 4.08 -10.17 -9.91
C TRP A 59 2.90 -11.13 -9.71
N THR A 60 2.58 -11.95 -10.71
CA THR A 60 1.47 -12.91 -10.63
C THR A 60 1.92 -14.32 -10.25
N SER A 61 3.23 -14.62 -10.28
CA SER A 61 3.76 -15.99 -10.15
C SER A 61 3.25 -16.73 -8.90
N TYR A 62 3.45 -16.14 -7.73
CA TYR A 62 3.01 -16.71 -6.46
C TYR A 62 1.47 -16.76 -6.38
N ALA A 63 0.80 -15.63 -6.65
CA ALA A 63 -0.65 -15.50 -6.51
C ALA A 63 -1.43 -16.49 -7.40
N SER A 64 -0.96 -16.76 -8.63
CA SER A 64 -1.61 -17.72 -9.53
C SER A 64 -1.38 -19.18 -9.15
N SER A 65 -0.42 -19.48 -8.27
CA SER A 65 -0.07 -20.85 -7.87
C SER A 65 -0.81 -21.36 -6.63
N ILE A 66 -1.46 -20.46 -5.89
CA ILE A 66 -2.15 -20.78 -4.64
C ILE A 66 -3.65 -20.88 -4.87
N GLU A 67 -4.30 -21.80 -4.15
CA GLU A 67 -5.76 -21.86 -4.15
C GLU A 67 -6.33 -20.69 -3.35
N ALA A 68 -7.43 -20.10 -3.85
CA ALA A 68 -8.12 -19.05 -3.14
C ALA A 68 -8.61 -19.57 -1.77
N LEU A 69 -8.15 -18.92 -0.70
CA LEU A 69 -8.59 -19.21 0.66
C LEU A 69 -9.95 -18.55 0.89
N TRP A 70 -11.01 -19.21 0.41
CA TRP A 70 -12.39 -18.80 0.63
C TRP A 70 -12.78 -19.02 2.09
N THR A 71 -12.41 -18.06 2.92
CA THR A 71 -13.07 -17.86 4.20
C THR A 71 -14.43 -17.25 3.85
N GLY A 72 -15.54 -17.80 4.37
CA GLY A 72 -16.91 -17.34 4.13
C GLY A 72 -17.21 -15.95 4.70
N ASN A 73 -16.31 -15.02 4.45
CA ASN A 73 -16.30 -13.67 4.97
C ASN A 73 -17.27 -12.83 4.16
N ARG A 74 -17.94 -11.92 4.87
CA ARG A 74 -18.82 -10.94 4.24
C ARG A 74 -17.97 -9.87 3.58
N GLU A 75 -17.96 -9.87 2.26
CA GLU A 75 -17.43 -8.78 1.46
C GLU A 75 -18.35 -7.56 1.55
N PHE A 76 -17.76 -6.38 1.38
CA PHE A 76 -18.48 -5.12 1.31
C PHE A 76 -17.81 -4.17 0.32
N LYS A 77 -18.56 -3.18 -0.16
CA LYS A 77 -18.04 -2.15 -1.05
C LYS A 77 -17.48 -0.99 -0.25
N GLY A 78 -16.37 -0.42 -0.69
CA GLY A 78 -15.78 0.79 -0.13
C GLY A 78 -15.22 1.67 -1.23
N THR A 79 -15.10 2.97 -0.98
CA THR A 79 -14.60 3.92 -1.97
C THR A 79 -13.21 4.41 -1.58
N VAL A 80 -12.23 4.17 -2.44
CA VAL A 80 -10.87 4.70 -2.29
C VAL A 80 -10.64 5.65 -3.46
N PHE A 81 -10.42 6.94 -3.16
CA PHE A 81 -10.14 7.95 -4.19
C PHE A 81 -11.10 7.87 -5.40
N PHE A 82 -12.42 7.89 -5.13
CA PHE A 82 -13.51 7.81 -6.13
C PHE A 82 -13.70 6.44 -6.81
N ASP A 83 -12.84 5.47 -6.57
CA ASP A 83 -12.95 4.12 -7.13
C ASP A 83 -13.63 3.16 -6.15
N GLU A 84 -14.53 2.32 -6.65
CA GLU A 84 -15.27 1.33 -5.84
C GLU A 84 -14.50 0.01 -5.75
N TYR A 85 -13.99 -0.30 -4.56
CA TYR A 85 -13.25 -1.51 -4.22
C TYR A 85 -14.20 -2.56 -3.62
N ILE A 86 -13.83 -3.83 -3.75
CA ILE A 86 -14.39 -4.92 -2.93
C ILE A 86 -13.45 -5.17 -1.77
N PHE A 87 -13.98 -5.10 -0.54
CA PHE A 87 -13.24 -5.26 0.71
C PHE A 87 -13.70 -6.47 1.51
N VAL A 88 -12.78 -7.00 2.31
CA VAL A 88 -13.03 -7.95 3.39
C VAL A 88 -12.36 -7.47 4.69
N GLU A 89 -13.08 -7.53 5.81
CA GLU A 89 -12.58 -7.09 7.12
C GLU A 89 -11.58 -8.10 7.73
N LEU A 90 -10.47 -7.60 8.28
CA LEU A 90 -9.49 -8.37 9.04
C LEU A 90 -9.90 -8.48 10.51
N LYS A 91 -10.68 -9.53 10.82
CA LYS A 91 -11.32 -9.71 12.13
C LYS A 91 -10.39 -10.22 13.22
N GLY A 92 -9.47 -11.12 12.87
CA GLY A 92 -8.56 -11.77 13.81
C GLY A 92 -7.28 -10.97 14.05
N ILE A 93 -6.55 -11.33 15.10
CA ILE A 93 -5.16 -10.88 15.30
C ILE A 93 -4.22 -11.46 14.22
N THR A 94 -4.52 -12.66 13.72
CA THR A 94 -3.88 -13.30 12.58
C THR A 94 -4.92 -13.74 11.57
N GLY A 95 -4.52 -13.92 10.32
CA GLY A 95 -5.38 -14.56 9.34
C GLY A 95 -4.82 -14.56 7.93
N ASN A 96 -5.50 -15.33 7.08
CA ASN A 96 -5.24 -15.44 5.66
C ASN A 96 -6.53 -15.13 4.90
N TYR A 97 -6.49 -14.12 4.04
CA TYR A 97 -7.66 -13.58 3.35
C TYR A 97 -7.41 -13.54 1.86
N THR A 98 -8.45 -13.84 1.08
CA THR A 98 -8.51 -13.61 -0.36
C THR A 98 -9.74 -12.76 -0.67
N VAL A 99 -9.59 -11.75 -1.53
CA VAL A 99 -10.69 -10.96 -2.07
C VAL A 99 -10.42 -10.70 -3.54
N CYS A 100 -11.45 -10.77 -4.39
CA CYS A 100 -11.30 -10.60 -5.82
C CYS A 100 -12.25 -9.52 -6.35
N GLN A 101 -11.78 -8.77 -7.35
CA GLN A 101 -12.63 -7.92 -8.18
C GLN A 101 -12.23 -8.14 -9.65
N LYS A 102 -13.17 -8.61 -10.47
CA LYS A 102 -12.93 -9.00 -11.87
C LYS A 102 -11.74 -9.97 -12.00
N ASP A 103 -10.69 -9.60 -12.73
CA ASP A 103 -9.56 -10.48 -13.05
C ASP A 103 -8.46 -10.43 -11.95
N LEU A 104 -8.58 -9.53 -10.97
CA LEU A 104 -7.65 -9.39 -9.87
C LEU A 104 -8.16 -10.09 -8.60
N CYS A 105 -7.41 -11.09 -8.15
CA CYS A 105 -7.52 -11.66 -6.81
C CYS A 105 -6.32 -11.23 -5.96
N CYS A 106 -6.59 -10.78 -4.75
CA CYS A 106 -5.61 -10.28 -3.79
C CYS A 106 -5.53 -11.20 -2.57
N HIS A 107 -4.32 -11.58 -2.18
CA HIS A 107 -4.07 -12.50 -1.08
C HIS A 107 -3.24 -11.83 0.00
N LEU A 108 -3.69 -11.92 1.25
CA LEU A 108 -3.00 -11.39 2.42
C LEU A 108 -2.85 -12.48 3.48
N SER A 109 -1.63 -12.69 3.94
CA SER A 109 -1.32 -13.34 5.20
C SER A 109 -0.78 -12.29 6.17
N TYR A 110 -1.27 -12.26 7.41
CA TYR A 110 -0.83 -11.25 8.37
C TYR A 110 -0.86 -11.74 9.82
N GLN A 111 -0.09 -11.04 10.65
CA GLN A 111 -0.12 -11.12 12.11
C GLN A 111 0.05 -9.71 12.70
N MET A 112 -0.97 -9.24 13.41
CA MET A 112 -0.93 -8.01 14.21
C MET A 112 -0.25 -8.28 15.56
N SER A 113 0.45 -7.28 16.09
CA SER A 113 1.01 -7.33 17.46
C SER A 113 -0.10 -7.33 18.52
N GLU A 114 -1.18 -6.60 18.24
CA GLU A 114 -2.39 -6.54 19.07
C GLU A 114 -3.63 -6.30 18.20
N LYS A 115 -4.76 -6.93 18.56
CA LYS A 115 -6.06 -6.61 17.95
C LYS A 115 -6.75 -5.53 18.76
N ARG A 116 -6.85 -4.35 18.17
CA ARG A 116 -7.53 -3.19 18.76
C ARG A 116 -9.02 -3.20 18.44
N SER A 117 -9.84 -2.73 19.37
CA SER A 117 -11.30 -2.57 19.16
C SER A 117 -11.66 -1.22 18.52
N ASP A 118 -10.77 -0.24 18.59
CA ASP A 118 -10.91 1.11 18.03
C ASP A 118 -10.27 1.28 16.65
N GLU A 119 -9.61 0.24 16.10
CA GLU A 119 -9.07 0.24 14.75
C GLU A 119 -9.57 -0.97 13.94
N VAL A 120 -10.12 -0.67 12.77
CA VAL A 120 -10.53 -1.68 11.79
C VAL A 120 -9.58 -1.64 10.60
N TYR A 121 -9.20 -2.83 10.12
CA TYR A 121 -8.40 -3.00 8.91
C TYR A 121 -9.17 -3.90 7.93
N ALA A 122 -8.98 -3.64 6.65
CA ALA A 122 -9.59 -4.41 5.58
C ALA A 122 -8.58 -4.69 4.46
N LEU A 123 -8.74 -5.81 3.77
CA LEU A 123 -8.07 -6.10 2.50
C LEU A 123 -9.03 -5.74 1.36
N GLY A 124 -8.57 -4.95 0.40
CA GLY A 124 -9.32 -4.55 -0.79
C GLY A 124 -8.68 -4.98 -2.10
N ALA A 125 -9.53 -5.23 -3.09
CA ALA A 125 -9.16 -5.41 -4.49
C ALA A 125 -9.87 -4.39 -5.38
N PHE A 126 -9.11 -3.81 -6.32
CA PHE A 126 -9.65 -2.99 -7.41
C PHE A 126 -9.08 -3.39 -8.76
N ASP A 127 -9.95 -3.53 -9.76
CA ASP A 127 -9.61 -3.77 -11.16
C ASP A 127 -10.53 -2.94 -12.06
N GLY A 128 -10.04 -1.80 -12.56
CA GLY A 128 -10.90 -0.91 -13.34
C GLY A 128 -10.26 0.39 -13.82
N LEU A 129 -11.06 1.17 -14.54
CA LEU A 129 -10.69 2.45 -15.09
C LEU A 129 -11.00 3.58 -14.09
N HIS A 130 -9.96 4.25 -13.61
CA HIS A 130 -10.08 5.50 -12.87
C HIS A 130 -10.42 6.65 -13.82
N THR A 131 -11.30 7.56 -13.40
CA THR A 131 -11.79 8.67 -14.25
C THR A 131 -11.84 10.03 -13.56
N ALA A 132 -11.69 10.10 -12.24
CA ALA A 132 -11.65 11.36 -11.50
C ALA A 132 -10.26 12.01 -11.69
N GLU A 133 -10.17 13.31 -11.97
CA GLU A 133 -8.88 14.04 -12.04
C GLU A 133 -7.83 13.45 -13.03
N GLY A 134 -8.23 12.52 -13.92
CA GLY A 134 -7.36 11.78 -14.82
C GLY A 134 -8.05 10.54 -15.37
N ARG A 135 -7.44 9.87 -16.37
CA ARG A 135 -7.99 8.64 -16.96
C ARG A 135 -6.90 7.59 -17.15
N TYR A 136 -6.93 6.54 -16.35
CA TYR A 136 -5.94 5.44 -16.36
C TYR A 136 -6.52 4.17 -15.74
N HIS A 137 -6.06 3.01 -16.19
CA HIS A 137 -6.50 1.72 -15.66
C HIS A 137 -5.64 1.29 -14.47
N LEU A 138 -6.25 0.74 -13.44
CA LEU A 138 -5.57 0.32 -12.22
C LEU A 138 -5.94 -1.12 -11.86
N GLN A 139 -4.96 -1.83 -11.31
CA GLN A 139 -5.12 -3.07 -10.57
C GLN A 139 -4.42 -2.91 -9.23
N ILE A 140 -5.16 -2.96 -8.13
CA ILE A 140 -4.65 -2.62 -6.79
C ILE A 140 -5.12 -3.65 -5.76
N CYS A 141 -4.15 -4.22 -5.04
CA CYS A 141 -4.38 -4.94 -3.80
C CYS A 141 -3.94 -4.07 -2.62
N THR A 142 -4.82 -3.85 -1.64
CA THR A 142 -4.50 -2.93 -0.54
C THR A 142 -5.03 -3.42 0.82
N PRO A 143 -4.15 -3.82 1.76
CA PRO A 143 -4.49 -3.85 3.17
C PRO A 143 -4.41 -2.43 3.74
N LEU A 144 -5.50 -1.92 4.29
CA LEU A 144 -5.56 -0.55 4.81
C LEU A 144 -6.29 -0.44 6.13
N LYS A 145 -5.98 0.63 6.87
CA LYS A 145 -6.73 1.07 8.06
C LYS A 145 -7.97 1.85 7.61
N CYS A 146 -9.13 1.52 8.16
CA CYS A 146 -10.35 2.29 7.96
C CYS A 146 -10.35 3.56 8.82
N LYS A 147 -11.04 4.62 8.38
CA LYS A 147 -10.98 5.93 9.03
C LYS A 147 -11.57 5.94 10.44
N THR A 148 -12.61 5.16 10.65
CA THR A 148 -13.27 4.95 11.94
C THR A 148 -13.41 3.43 12.18
N PRO A 149 -13.89 3.01 13.37
CA PRO A 149 -14.23 1.60 13.60
C PRO A 149 -15.41 1.06 12.76
N ASP A 150 -15.99 1.88 11.87
CA ASP A 150 -17.04 1.46 10.94
C ASP A 150 -16.41 1.00 9.62
N ILE A 151 -16.77 -0.19 9.15
CA ILE A 151 -16.33 -0.74 7.86
C ILE A 151 -16.72 0.14 6.67
N GLN A 152 -17.79 0.93 6.77
CA GLN A 152 -18.20 1.86 5.71
C GLN A 152 -17.22 3.03 5.53
N SER A 153 -16.29 3.22 6.49
CA SER A 153 -15.26 4.25 6.43
C SER A 153 -13.96 3.80 5.75
N CYS A 154 -13.85 2.52 5.37
CA CYS A 154 -12.67 1.98 4.70
C CYS A 154 -12.49 2.65 3.32
N GLY A 155 -11.27 3.12 3.06
CA GLY A 155 -10.92 3.93 1.88
C GLY A 155 -10.94 5.45 2.11
N GLY A 156 -11.48 5.91 3.25
CA GLY A 156 -11.31 7.29 3.70
C GLY A 156 -9.85 7.62 4.05
N SER A 157 -9.44 8.88 3.87
CA SER A 157 -8.09 9.36 4.22
C SER A 157 -7.80 9.20 5.72
N VAL A 158 -6.66 8.58 6.06
CA VAL A 158 -6.20 8.35 7.43
C VAL A 158 -4.72 8.67 7.57
N ASP A 159 -4.36 9.52 8.53
CA ASP A 159 -2.96 9.93 8.74
C ASP A 159 -2.29 9.20 9.91
N THR A 160 -3.06 8.56 10.79
CA THR A 160 -2.54 7.92 12.01
C THR A 160 -3.12 6.53 12.22
N ALA A 161 -2.28 5.65 12.75
CA ALA A 161 -2.61 4.29 13.15
C ALA A 161 -1.83 3.93 14.43
N ALA A 162 -2.40 3.00 15.21
CA ALA A 162 -1.78 2.46 16.43
C ALA A 162 -1.42 0.96 16.29
N THR A 163 -2.21 0.18 15.55
CA THR A 163 -1.92 -1.23 15.31
C THR A 163 -0.60 -1.43 14.57
N ARG A 164 0.22 -2.33 15.09
CA ARG A 164 1.46 -2.80 14.47
C ARG A 164 1.26 -4.21 13.89
N PHE A 165 2.01 -4.52 12.86
CA PHE A 165 2.06 -5.83 12.23
C PHE A 165 3.42 -6.45 12.50
N GLU A 166 3.44 -7.63 13.11
CA GLU A 166 4.64 -8.45 13.26
C GLU A 166 5.05 -9.05 11.91
N MET A 167 4.06 -9.37 11.07
CA MET A 167 4.25 -9.92 9.74
C MET A 167 3.09 -9.55 8.83
N PHE A 168 3.41 -9.29 7.57
CA PHE A 168 2.45 -9.29 6.47
C PHE A 168 3.09 -9.88 5.21
N SER A 169 2.27 -10.50 4.36
CA SER A 169 2.62 -10.93 3.02
C SER A 169 1.43 -10.66 2.11
N LEU A 170 1.64 -9.84 1.07
CA LEU A 170 0.62 -9.41 0.13
C LEU A 170 1.02 -9.81 -1.29
N SER A 171 0.09 -10.37 -2.04
CA SER A 171 0.27 -10.72 -3.45
C SER A 171 -1.05 -10.59 -4.22
N GLY A 172 -0.99 -10.55 -5.55
CA GLY A 172 -2.19 -10.53 -6.37
C GLY A 172 -1.96 -11.02 -7.79
N THR A 173 -3.04 -11.42 -8.46
CA THR A 173 -3.02 -11.94 -9.84
C THR A 173 -2.95 -10.80 -10.87
N TYR A 174 -1.93 -9.95 -10.74
CA TYR A 174 -1.79 -8.77 -11.59
C TYR A 174 -1.64 -9.15 -13.07
N GLY A 175 -2.48 -8.55 -13.93
CA GLY A 175 -2.41 -8.63 -15.38
C GLY A 175 -1.32 -7.74 -16.00
N THR A 176 -0.43 -7.18 -15.18
CA THR A 176 0.64 -6.25 -15.59
C THR A 176 1.93 -6.53 -14.83
N GLN A 177 3.07 -6.22 -15.45
CA GLN A 177 4.38 -6.27 -14.80
C GLN A 177 4.77 -4.94 -14.14
N TYR A 178 3.95 -3.90 -14.29
CA TYR A 178 4.17 -2.57 -13.73
C TYR A 178 3.42 -2.41 -12.41
N VAL A 179 3.93 -3.04 -11.35
CA VAL A 179 3.38 -2.96 -9.99
C VAL A 179 4.34 -2.18 -9.10
N PHE A 180 3.79 -1.28 -8.28
CA PHE A 180 4.54 -0.41 -7.38
C PHE A 180 4.22 -0.77 -5.93
N PRO A 181 5.16 -1.40 -5.20
CA PRO A 181 4.92 -1.79 -3.81
C PRO A 181 4.97 -0.57 -2.89
N GLU A 182 3.93 -0.38 -2.08
CA GLU A 182 3.78 0.74 -1.16
C GLU A 182 3.64 0.24 0.28
N VAL A 183 4.42 0.84 1.20
CA VAL A 183 4.29 0.63 2.64
C VAL A 183 4.36 2.00 3.31
N LEU A 184 3.26 2.41 3.93
CA LEU A 184 3.13 3.70 4.59
C LEU A 184 2.68 3.50 6.04
N LEU A 185 3.48 3.99 6.97
CA LEU A 185 3.24 3.91 8.41
C LEU A 185 2.48 5.15 8.90
N SER A 186 2.02 5.05 10.16
CA SER A 186 1.40 6.15 10.91
C SER A 186 2.23 7.44 10.80
N LYS A 187 1.55 8.58 10.61
CA LYS A 187 2.12 9.91 10.36
C LYS A 187 2.90 10.02 9.04
N VAL A 188 2.46 9.28 8.02
CA VAL A 188 2.99 9.34 6.65
C VAL A 188 4.49 9.06 6.61
N GLN A 189 4.93 8.07 7.38
CA GLN A 189 6.33 7.65 7.43
C GLN A 189 6.55 6.46 6.49
N LEU A 190 7.67 6.45 5.76
CA LEU A 190 8.08 5.27 5.00
C LEU A 190 8.72 4.24 5.95
N ALA A 191 8.75 2.97 5.52
CA ALA A 191 9.30 1.86 6.28
C ALA A 191 10.60 1.31 5.63
N PRO A 192 11.70 2.10 5.57
CA PRO A 192 12.92 1.67 4.90
C PRO A 192 13.53 0.44 5.61
N ARG A 193 13.80 -0.62 4.83
CA ARG A 193 14.34 -1.90 5.31
C ARG A 193 13.42 -2.73 6.23
N GLU A 194 12.14 -2.36 6.33
CA GLU A 194 11.16 -3.12 7.11
C GLU A 194 10.32 -4.09 6.23
N PHE A 195 10.50 -4.03 4.92
CA PHE A 195 9.85 -4.93 3.97
C PHE A 195 10.78 -5.26 2.79
N GLN A 196 10.43 -6.31 2.06
CA GLN A 196 11.09 -6.71 0.83
C GLN A 196 10.08 -7.24 -0.18
N VAL A 197 10.41 -7.14 -1.47
CA VAL A 197 9.70 -7.86 -2.53
C VAL A 197 10.47 -9.15 -2.80
N THR A 198 9.80 -10.29 -2.67
CA THR A 198 10.34 -11.59 -3.06
C THR A 198 10.21 -11.79 -4.56
N PHE A 199 11.30 -12.23 -5.19
CA PHE A 199 11.43 -12.46 -6.63
C PHE A 199 11.23 -13.94 -6.97
#